data_AF-A0A2U1T8G4-F1
#
_entry.id   AF-A0A2U1T8G4-F1
#
_cell.length_a   1.000
_cell.length_b   1.000
_cell.length_c   1.000
_cell.angle_alpha   90.00
_cell.angle_beta   90.00
_cell.angle_gamma   90.00
#
_symmetry.space_group_name_H-M   'P 1'
#
loop_
_entity.id
_entity.type
_entity.pdbx_description
1 polymer ?
#
loop_
_entity_poly.entity_id
_entity_poly.type
_entity_poly.pdbx_seq_one_letter_code
_entity_poly.pdbx_strand_id
1 'polypeptide(L)'
;MRHLPLFFVDGPGFQAWEDCARLYREGPRMGTLAHTAAEDVTQRPVLPVRALRWLVVTLLLALFVGAVVPPLVINFLKPLPVNETFTTATAPTPATVMHLGGSWPAGERNLPQDPECAQYRDTRDEAPLRCTIATAPASLEQTHTTSKGAERDELILEAHTEIIFDGEPLVLFDEHVTLDRGSALPVPGTPHTYRAYSAALSEEATAEGEARPGLRHFVPFNTERRSYLFSDPATGRDEPIDYIDPTAVGDLDAYVFAQDLNPVRIDATAPNAPIADLLLGNLDFNGRAERFYSDEELAALGLSADDDVELHTYLTSGREIVVEPDTGHVLDVDSYYYAFLARDAEEAENLAREHTDPNPSRTVFHLSGSWTEEMREARYDATAREVTQLRILQILAWIGRFFAVVATAAIAWLILRHRRALQSLPANER
;
A
#
# COMPACT_ATOMS: atom_id res chain seq x y z
N MET A 1 2.11 39.92 -1.51
CA MET A 1 3.00 40.80 -2.30
C MET A 1 4.17 41.24 -1.42
N ARG A 2 5.36 40.63 -1.61
CA ARG A 2 6.71 41.18 -1.36
C ARG A 2 7.76 40.08 -1.58
N HIS A 3 8.51 40.25 -2.67
CA HIS A 3 9.90 39.90 -2.97
C HIS A 3 10.53 38.56 -2.53
N LEU A 4 10.73 37.68 -3.52
CA LEU A 4 11.88 36.79 -3.65
C LEU A 4 12.99 37.50 -4.45
N PRO A 5 14.28 37.33 -4.10
CA PRO A 5 15.40 37.89 -4.85
C PRO A 5 15.84 36.96 -5.99
N LEU A 6 16.05 37.57 -7.17
CA LEU A 6 16.71 36.97 -8.32
C LEU A 6 18.24 37.00 -8.11
N PHE A 7 18.86 35.83 -8.10
CA PHE A 7 20.30 35.69 -8.30
C PHE A 7 20.60 35.65 -9.81
N PHE A 8 21.23 36.72 -10.31
CA PHE A 8 21.94 36.72 -11.58
C PHE A 8 23.38 36.26 -11.33
N VAL A 9 23.83 35.25 -12.06
CA VAL A 9 25.25 34.88 -12.16
C VAL A 9 25.74 35.29 -13.54
N ASP A 10 26.71 36.18 -13.54
CA ASP A 10 27.46 36.69 -14.70
C ASP A 10 28.35 35.60 -15.31
N GLY A 11 28.37 35.53 -16.65
CA GLY A 11 29.28 34.69 -17.44
C GLY A 11 29.31 35.13 -18.92
N PRO A 12 30.46 35.06 -19.61
CA PRO A 12 30.87 36.03 -20.61
C PRO A 12 30.25 35.76 -21.99
N GLY A 13 29.36 36.65 -22.45
CA GLY A 13 28.78 36.55 -23.80
C GLY A 13 28.44 37.87 -24.48
N PHE A 14 28.69 39.02 -23.86
CA PHE A 14 28.15 40.31 -24.33
C PHE A 14 29.14 41.19 -25.11
N GLN A 15 30.42 40.81 -25.21
CA GLN A 15 31.44 41.57 -25.96
C GLN A 15 31.50 41.25 -27.46
N ALA A 16 30.78 40.25 -27.96
CA ALA A 16 30.77 39.90 -29.38
C ALA A 16 29.73 40.69 -30.22
N TRP A 17 28.87 41.48 -29.58
CA TRP A 17 27.75 42.16 -30.26
C TRP A 17 28.03 43.64 -30.60
N GLU A 18 28.89 44.32 -29.84
CA GLU A 18 29.21 45.74 -30.09
C GLU A 18 30.18 45.96 -31.27
N ASP A 19 31.02 44.98 -31.61
CA ASP A 19 31.96 45.09 -32.74
C ASP A 19 31.29 44.92 -34.11
N CYS A 20 30.12 44.25 -34.18
CA CYS A 20 29.39 44.08 -35.44
C CYS A 20 28.59 45.32 -35.87
N ALA A 21 28.24 46.23 -34.95
CA ALA A 21 27.41 47.40 -35.25
C ALA A 21 28.22 48.58 -35.85
N ARG A 22 29.55 48.54 -35.78
CA ARG A 22 30.43 49.63 -36.22
C ARG A 22 30.88 49.51 -37.69
N LEU A 23 30.81 48.32 -38.28
CA LEU A 23 31.23 48.05 -39.67
C LEU A 23 30.17 48.33 -40.74
N TYR A 24 28.94 48.67 -40.35
CA TYR A 24 27.83 48.86 -41.30
C TYR A 24 27.54 50.32 -41.69
N ARG A 25 28.30 51.30 -41.18
CA ARG A 25 27.94 52.73 -41.31
C ARG A 25 28.80 53.56 -42.25
N GLU A 26 29.87 53.03 -42.82
CA GLU A 26 30.76 53.81 -43.70
C GLU A 26 31.13 53.01 -44.96
N GLY A 27 30.44 53.29 -46.06
CA GLY A 27 30.88 52.87 -47.40
C GLY A 27 31.86 53.89 -48.01
N PRO A 28 32.57 53.50 -49.09
CA PRO A 28 32.50 54.36 -50.27
C PRO A 28 32.49 53.65 -51.64
N ARG A 29 31.60 54.20 -52.49
CA ARG A 29 31.74 54.62 -53.90
C ARG A 29 32.07 53.62 -55.03
N MET A 30 31.11 53.62 -55.96
CA MET A 30 31.11 53.26 -57.38
C MET A 30 32.47 53.06 -58.08
N GLY A 31 32.60 51.89 -58.70
CA GLY A 31 33.41 51.65 -59.89
C GLY A 31 32.61 50.81 -60.88
N THR A 32 32.15 51.42 -61.97
CA THR A 32 31.61 50.77 -63.16
C THR A 32 32.66 49.88 -63.81
N LEU A 33 32.40 48.57 -63.91
CA LEU A 33 33.06 47.69 -64.88
C LEU A 33 32.09 46.64 -65.42
N ALA A 34 31.81 46.81 -66.71
CA ALA A 34 31.64 45.82 -67.77
C ALA A 34 30.89 44.50 -67.47
N HIS A 35 29.82 44.32 -68.25
CA HIS A 35 29.24 43.03 -68.61
C HIS A 35 30.30 41.95 -68.92
N THR A 36 30.31 40.91 -68.10
CA THR A 36 30.63 39.54 -68.52
C THR A 36 29.50 38.64 -68.05
N ALA A 37 28.56 38.37 -68.96
CA ALA A 37 27.68 37.22 -68.88
C ALA A 37 28.55 35.96 -68.99
N ALA A 38 28.73 35.26 -67.88
CA ALA A 38 29.38 33.95 -67.84
C ALA A 38 28.72 33.11 -66.74
N GLU A 39 27.89 32.17 -67.20
CA GLU A 39 27.47 30.93 -66.52
C GLU A 39 27.03 31.06 -65.06
N ASP A 40 25.81 31.55 -64.85
CA ASP A 40 25.05 31.15 -63.65
C ASP A 40 24.59 29.71 -63.88
N VAL A 41 25.43 28.76 -63.49
CA VAL A 41 25.07 27.35 -63.43
C VAL A 41 23.90 27.26 -62.45
N THR A 42 22.69 27.10 -63.01
CA THR A 42 21.46 26.74 -62.32
C THR A 42 21.71 25.49 -61.47
N GLN A 43 22.24 25.66 -60.26
CA GLN A 43 22.39 24.57 -59.31
C GLN A 43 20.98 24.15 -58.93
N ARG A 44 20.52 23.05 -59.53
CA ARG A 44 19.24 22.44 -59.16
C ARG A 44 19.22 22.28 -57.65
N PRO A 45 18.16 22.74 -56.95
CA PRO A 45 18.07 22.57 -55.52
C PRO A 45 18.16 21.08 -55.21
N VAL A 46 19.21 20.63 -54.52
CA VAL A 46 19.37 19.22 -54.15
C VAL A 46 18.80 19.02 -52.76
N LEU A 47 17.90 18.05 -52.59
CA LEU A 47 17.42 17.66 -51.27
C LEU A 47 18.61 17.16 -50.44
N PRO A 48 18.84 17.65 -49.21
CA PRO A 48 19.96 17.18 -48.39
C PRO A 48 19.65 15.78 -47.83
N VAL A 49 19.81 14.75 -48.67
CA VAL A 49 19.42 13.36 -48.37
C VAL A 49 20.09 12.83 -47.11
N ARG A 50 21.34 13.24 -46.82
CA ARG A 50 22.03 12.86 -45.58
C ARG A 50 21.34 13.42 -44.33
N ALA A 51 20.97 14.71 -44.35
CA ALA A 51 20.26 15.34 -43.25
C ALA A 51 18.86 14.73 -43.07
N LEU A 52 18.16 14.47 -44.18
CA LEU A 52 16.86 13.79 -44.14
C LEU A 52 16.96 12.39 -43.53
N ARG A 53 17.96 11.59 -43.93
CA ARG A 53 18.19 10.25 -43.36
C ARG A 53 18.43 10.30 -41.86
N TRP A 54 19.27 11.22 -41.38
CA TRP A 54 19.50 11.38 -39.94
C TRP A 54 18.24 11.81 -39.20
N LEU A 55 17.47 12.75 -39.74
CA LEU A 55 16.19 13.15 -39.13
C LEU A 55 15.19 11.99 -39.06
N VAL A 56 15.13 11.15 -40.08
CA VAL A 56 14.27 9.95 -40.08
C VAL A 56 14.75 8.95 -39.03
N VAL A 57 16.07 8.70 -38.92
CA VAL A 57 16.61 7.82 -37.87
C VAL A 57 16.32 8.37 -36.48
N THR A 58 16.54 9.67 -36.25
CA THR A 58 16.22 10.34 -34.98
C THR A 58 14.73 10.25 -34.68
N LEU A 59 13.85 10.46 -35.66
CA LEU A 59 12.40 10.29 -35.50
C LEU A 59 12.05 8.87 -35.06
N LEU A 60 12.57 7.85 -35.74
CA LEU A 60 12.30 6.45 -35.42
C LEU A 60 12.80 6.09 -34.01
N LEU A 61 14.01 6.52 -33.65
CA LEU A 61 14.57 6.30 -32.33
C LEU A 61 13.77 7.02 -31.25
N ALA A 62 13.39 8.28 -31.47
CA ALA A 62 12.60 9.07 -30.54
C ALA A 62 11.20 8.48 -30.34
N LEU A 63 10.56 7.95 -31.40
CA LEU A 63 9.30 7.22 -31.30
C LEU A 63 9.48 5.90 -30.54
N PHE A 64 10.54 5.14 -30.82
CA PHE A 64 10.78 3.88 -30.11
C PHE A 64 11.01 4.10 -28.61
N VAL A 65 11.93 5.00 -28.25
CA VAL A 65 12.25 5.32 -26.85
C VAL A 65 11.10 6.05 -26.15
N GLY A 66 10.35 6.90 -26.86
CA GLY A 66 9.28 7.70 -26.27
C GLY A 66 7.90 7.03 -26.23
N ALA A 67 7.64 6.05 -27.10
CA ALA A 67 6.31 5.44 -27.25
C ALA A 67 6.28 3.93 -27.04
N VAL A 68 7.40 3.21 -27.22
CA VAL A 68 7.44 1.74 -27.08
C VAL A 68 8.04 1.32 -25.74
N VAL A 69 9.22 1.86 -25.40
CA VAL A 69 9.96 1.43 -24.20
C VAL A 69 9.17 1.70 -22.90
N PRO A 70 8.62 2.90 -22.64
CA PRO A 70 7.99 3.19 -21.35
C PRO A 70 6.75 2.34 -21.07
N PRO A 71 5.76 2.22 -21.99
CA PRO A 71 4.61 1.35 -21.75
C PRO A 71 5.00 -0.12 -21.58
N LEU A 72 6.01 -0.60 -22.30
CA LEU A 72 6.49 -1.97 -22.18
C LEU A 72 7.06 -2.23 -20.79
N VAL A 73 7.96 -1.38 -20.29
CA VAL A 73 8.55 -1.53 -18.96
C VAL A 73 7.50 -1.37 -17.86
N ILE A 74 6.62 -0.36 -17.96
CA ILE A 74 5.53 -0.15 -16.98
C ILE A 74 4.60 -1.38 -16.92
N ASN A 75 4.27 -1.98 -18.05
CA ASN A 75 3.45 -3.20 -18.07
C ASN A 75 4.13 -4.42 -17.42
N PHE A 76 5.46 -4.41 -17.27
CA PHE A 76 6.17 -5.44 -16.50
C PHE A 76 6.20 -5.15 -15.00
N LEU A 77 6.13 -3.87 -14.59
CA LEU A 77 6.12 -3.46 -13.18
C LEU A 77 4.73 -3.58 -12.54
N LYS A 78 3.67 -3.33 -13.33
CA LYS A 78 2.29 -3.33 -12.86
C LYS A 78 1.82 -4.61 -12.15
N PRO A 79 2.05 -5.82 -12.69
CA PRO A 79 1.51 -7.01 -12.08
C PRO A 79 2.27 -7.35 -10.82
N LEU A 80 1.57 -7.87 -9.81
CA LEU A 80 2.19 -8.37 -8.59
C LEU A 80 3.36 -9.32 -8.92
N PRO A 81 4.49 -9.18 -8.19
CA PRO A 81 5.67 -9.98 -8.45
C PRO A 81 5.44 -11.43 -8.03
N VAL A 82 6.26 -12.33 -8.57
CA VAL A 82 6.22 -13.77 -8.28
C VAL A 82 7.60 -14.23 -7.86
N ASN A 83 7.66 -15.23 -6.98
CA ASN A 83 8.91 -15.72 -6.37
C ASN A 83 9.61 -14.66 -5.52
N GLU A 84 8.83 -13.78 -4.89
CA GLU A 84 9.30 -12.85 -3.87
C GLU A 84 8.85 -13.33 -2.50
N THR A 85 9.72 -13.12 -1.51
CA THR A 85 9.39 -13.26 -0.09
C THR A 85 9.66 -11.93 0.59
N PHE A 86 8.70 -11.46 1.36
CA PHE A 86 8.88 -10.28 2.22
C PHE A 86 8.21 -10.52 3.57
N THR A 87 8.74 -9.84 4.58
CA THR A 87 8.25 -9.93 5.96
C THR A 87 7.88 -8.54 6.42
N THR A 88 6.79 -8.41 7.17
CA THR A 88 6.35 -7.21 7.86
C THR A 88 6.22 -7.50 9.35
N ALA A 89 6.59 -6.55 10.20
CA ALA A 89 6.49 -6.71 11.65
C ALA A 89 5.96 -5.43 12.29
N THR A 90 5.16 -5.58 13.35
CA THR A 90 4.73 -4.45 14.19
C THR A 90 5.73 -4.18 15.31
N ALA A 91 5.78 -2.93 15.77
CA ALA A 91 6.49 -2.61 17.00
C ALA A 91 5.86 -3.35 18.20
N PRO A 92 6.66 -3.79 19.20
CA PRO A 92 6.11 -4.35 20.42
C PRO A 92 5.25 -3.33 21.18
N THR A 93 3.99 -3.66 21.42
CA THR A 93 3.02 -2.82 22.14
C THR A 93 2.39 -3.59 23.29
N PRO A 94 1.91 -2.93 24.36
CA PRO A 94 1.14 -3.61 25.39
C PRO A 94 -0.09 -4.27 24.78
N ALA A 95 -0.19 -5.59 24.92
CA ALA A 95 -1.33 -6.39 24.52
C ALA A 95 -1.95 -7.06 25.74
N THR A 96 -3.22 -7.40 25.65
CA THR A 96 -3.98 -8.02 26.73
C THR A 96 -4.49 -9.37 26.27
N VAL A 97 -4.31 -10.40 27.09
CA VAL A 97 -4.70 -11.78 26.77
C VAL A 97 -5.34 -12.43 27.98
N MET A 98 -6.50 -13.04 27.80
CA MET A 98 -7.16 -13.86 28.81
C MET A 98 -6.60 -15.29 28.79
N HIS A 99 -6.25 -15.79 29.97
CA HIS A 99 -5.82 -17.17 30.15
C HIS A 99 -7.03 -18.09 30.26
N LEU A 100 -7.29 -18.87 29.19
CA LEU A 100 -8.46 -19.76 29.08
C LEU A 100 -8.18 -21.23 29.46
N GLY A 101 -6.96 -21.59 29.89
CA GLY A 101 -6.61 -22.98 30.18
C GLY A 101 -5.16 -23.21 30.65
N GLY A 102 -4.91 -24.38 31.25
CA GLY A 102 -3.80 -24.66 32.18
C GLY A 102 -2.40 -24.99 31.61
N SER A 103 -2.12 -24.74 30.33
CA SER A 103 -0.85 -25.12 29.68
C SER A 103 -0.08 -23.95 29.06
N TRP A 104 -0.32 -22.71 29.50
CA TRP A 104 0.52 -21.58 29.06
C TRP A 104 1.98 -21.77 29.53
N PRO A 105 2.98 -21.81 28.61
CA PRO A 105 4.38 -22.06 28.97
C PRO A 105 5.04 -20.92 29.76
N ALA A 106 4.52 -19.68 29.67
CA ALA A 106 4.87 -18.61 30.60
C ALA A 106 4.12 -18.80 31.94
N GLY A 107 4.33 -19.96 32.55
CA GLY A 107 3.64 -20.41 33.76
C GLY A 107 3.80 -19.43 34.90
N GLU A 108 2.74 -19.20 35.68
CA GLU A 108 2.68 -18.46 36.96
C GLU A 108 3.25 -17.02 36.98
N ARG A 109 4.07 -16.59 36.01
CA ARG A 109 4.77 -15.30 35.98
C ARG A 109 3.84 -14.14 35.58
N ASN A 110 2.81 -14.44 34.80
CA ASN A 110 1.91 -13.46 34.20
C ASN A 110 0.48 -13.52 34.77
N LEU A 111 0.22 -14.34 35.80
CA LEU A 111 -0.96 -14.10 36.63
C LEU A 111 -0.85 -12.68 37.20
N PRO A 112 -1.93 -11.89 37.22
CA PRO A 112 -1.92 -10.59 37.86
C PRO A 112 -1.26 -10.71 39.23
N GLN A 113 -0.15 -9.98 39.42
CA GLN A 113 0.48 -9.85 40.74
C GLN A 113 -0.38 -9.03 41.71
N ASP A 114 -1.62 -8.73 41.31
CA ASP A 114 -2.62 -8.11 42.13
C ASP A 114 -2.83 -8.93 43.41
N PRO A 115 -2.52 -8.38 44.59
CA PRO A 115 -2.78 -9.03 45.86
C PRO A 115 -4.24 -9.46 46.03
N GLU A 116 -5.19 -8.77 45.38
CA GLU A 116 -6.61 -9.13 45.38
C GLU A 116 -6.88 -10.42 44.62
N CYS A 117 -6.08 -10.74 43.59
CA CYS A 117 -6.21 -11.99 42.83
C CYS A 117 -5.53 -13.18 43.53
N ALA A 118 -4.59 -12.91 44.43
CA ALA A 118 -3.87 -13.96 45.17
C ALA A 118 -4.78 -14.82 46.05
N GLN A 119 -5.88 -14.26 46.56
CA GLN A 119 -6.85 -14.98 47.40
C GLN A 119 -7.66 -16.04 46.63
N TYR A 120 -7.78 -15.89 45.31
CA TYR A 120 -8.54 -16.80 44.45
C TYR A 120 -7.68 -17.91 43.83
N ARG A 121 -6.44 -18.08 44.30
CA ARG A 121 -5.50 -19.08 43.76
C ARG A 121 -6.08 -20.51 43.78
N ASP A 122 -6.83 -20.83 44.83
CA ASP A 122 -7.43 -22.14 45.06
C ASP A 122 -8.91 -22.22 44.63
N THR A 123 -9.54 -21.10 44.27
CA THR A 123 -10.96 -20.97 43.85
C THR A 123 -11.08 -20.20 42.53
N ARG A 124 -10.29 -20.59 41.52
CA ARG A 124 -10.22 -19.89 40.23
C ARG A 124 -11.57 -19.72 39.55
N ASP A 125 -12.48 -20.68 39.68
CA ASP A 125 -13.82 -20.64 39.08
C ASP A 125 -14.74 -19.60 39.74
N GLU A 126 -14.37 -19.04 40.88
CA GLU A 126 -15.09 -17.99 41.59
C GLU A 126 -14.38 -16.62 41.49
N ALA A 127 -13.17 -16.59 40.93
CA ALA A 127 -12.39 -15.37 40.77
C ALA A 127 -13.09 -14.38 39.82
N PRO A 128 -12.94 -13.06 40.05
CA PRO A 128 -13.22 -12.07 39.02
C PRO A 128 -12.40 -12.36 37.75
N LEU A 129 -12.99 -12.20 36.56
CA LEU A 129 -12.30 -12.48 35.29
C LEU A 129 -11.04 -11.64 35.09
N ARG A 130 -10.97 -10.43 35.67
CA ARG A 130 -9.74 -9.62 35.67
C ARG A 130 -8.52 -10.38 36.21
N CYS A 131 -8.73 -11.37 37.08
CA CYS A 131 -7.65 -12.19 37.64
C CYS A 131 -7.09 -13.23 36.67
N THR A 132 -7.72 -13.44 35.51
CA THR A 132 -7.24 -14.33 34.45
C THR A 132 -6.66 -13.58 33.26
N ILE A 133 -6.56 -12.26 33.32
CA ILE A 133 -6.11 -11.42 32.21
C ILE A 133 -4.66 -10.98 32.46
N ALA A 134 -3.79 -11.20 31.48
CA ALA A 134 -2.41 -10.74 31.50
C ALA A 134 -2.20 -9.59 30.52
N THR A 135 -1.27 -8.70 30.85
CA THR A 135 -0.79 -7.66 29.93
C THR A 135 0.72 -7.77 29.80
N ALA A 136 1.21 -7.87 28.57
CA ALA A 136 2.63 -7.93 28.25
C ALA A 136 2.88 -7.33 26.87
N PRO A 137 4.14 -6.99 26.52
CA PRO A 137 4.47 -6.60 25.15
C PRO A 137 4.13 -7.72 24.17
N ALA A 138 3.51 -7.37 23.05
CA ALA A 138 3.27 -8.26 21.93
C ALA A 138 3.56 -7.59 20.60
N SER A 139 3.87 -8.40 19.60
CA SER A 139 4.10 -7.98 18.22
C SER A 139 3.48 -8.99 17.26
N LEU A 140 3.16 -8.52 16.06
CA LEU A 140 2.71 -9.34 14.95
C LEU A 140 3.79 -9.34 13.88
N GLU A 141 4.23 -10.53 13.48
CA GLU A 141 5.10 -10.74 12.33
C GLU A 141 4.31 -11.47 11.23
N GLN A 142 4.48 -11.06 9.98
CA GLN A 142 3.84 -11.69 8.85
C GLN A 142 4.86 -11.85 7.72
N THR A 143 5.06 -13.07 7.25
CA THR A 143 5.91 -13.39 6.11
C THR A 143 5.05 -13.85 4.93
N HIS A 144 5.18 -13.16 3.81
CA HIS A 144 4.49 -13.44 2.57
C HIS A 144 5.45 -14.05 1.56
N THR A 145 5.07 -15.18 0.96
CA THR A 145 5.80 -15.81 -0.14
C THR A 145 4.87 -15.92 -1.34
N THR A 146 5.32 -15.38 -2.47
CA THR A 146 4.57 -15.43 -3.74
C THR A 146 5.17 -16.46 -4.68
N SER A 147 4.34 -17.16 -5.43
CA SER A 147 4.79 -18.06 -6.51
C SER A 147 3.85 -17.97 -7.71
N LYS A 148 4.20 -18.62 -8.82
CA LYS A 148 3.38 -18.58 -10.04
C LYS A 148 2.08 -19.35 -9.86
N GLY A 149 0.96 -18.75 -10.27
CA GLY A 149 -0.33 -19.43 -10.38
C GLY A 149 -0.43 -20.34 -11.61
N ALA A 150 -1.61 -20.90 -11.82
CA ALA A 150 -1.89 -21.77 -12.96
C ALA A 150 -1.90 -20.97 -14.27
N GLU A 151 -2.50 -19.79 -14.24
CA GLU A 151 -2.51 -18.85 -15.37
C GLU A 151 -1.46 -17.74 -15.23
N ARG A 152 -1.19 -17.03 -16.34
CA ARG A 152 -0.10 -16.03 -16.41
C ARG A 152 -0.34 -14.82 -15.50
N ASP A 153 -1.60 -14.45 -15.34
CA ASP A 153 -2.12 -13.36 -14.51
C ASP A 153 -2.45 -13.80 -13.09
N GLU A 154 -2.17 -15.04 -12.70
CA GLU A 154 -2.38 -15.54 -11.36
C GLU A 154 -1.05 -15.67 -10.59
N LEU A 155 -1.11 -15.46 -9.28
CA LEU A 155 -0.06 -15.82 -8.33
C LEU A 155 -0.66 -16.61 -7.17
N ILE A 156 0.15 -17.48 -6.58
CA ILE A 156 -0.16 -18.13 -5.31
C ILE A 156 0.54 -17.33 -4.20
N LEU A 157 -0.22 -16.94 -3.18
CA LEU A 157 0.29 -16.32 -1.98
C LEU A 157 0.22 -17.32 -0.83
N GLU A 158 1.34 -17.51 -0.16
CA GLU A 158 1.44 -18.15 1.14
C GLU A 158 1.80 -17.09 2.19
N ALA A 159 0.96 -16.89 3.20
CA ALA A 159 1.20 -15.92 4.26
C ALA A 159 1.27 -16.64 5.61
N HIS A 160 2.42 -16.54 6.28
CA HIS A 160 2.64 -17.03 7.63
C HIS A 160 2.59 -15.85 8.60
N THR A 161 1.65 -15.87 9.54
CA THR A 161 1.48 -14.82 10.56
C THR A 161 1.75 -15.39 11.93
N GLU A 162 2.56 -14.70 12.72
CA GLU A 162 2.89 -15.05 14.10
C GLU A 162 2.56 -13.86 15.01
N ILE A 163 1.74 -14.11 16.04
CA ILE A 163 1.55 -13.17 17.15
C ILE A 163 2.44 -13.64 18.29
N ILE A 164 3.39 -12.81 18.67
CA ILE A 164 4.36 -13.07 19.74
C ILE A 164 3.92 -12.28 20.96
N PHE A 165 3.68 -12.94 22.09
CA PHE A 165 3.29 -12.32 23.36
C PHE A 165 4.32 -12.67 24.43
N ASP A 166 4.90 -11.65 25.07
CA ASP A 166 5.96 -11.81 26.07
C ASP A 166 7.17 -12.64 25.57
N GLY A 167 7.48 -12.51 24.28
CA GLY A 167 8.59 -13.21 23.62
C GLY A 167 8.30 -14.66 23.23
N GLU A 168 7.08 -15.17 23.44
CA GLU A 168 6.66 -16.52 23.07
C GLU A 168 5.55 -16.48 22.00
N PRO A 169 5.50 -17.44 21.07
CA PRO A 169 4.42 -17.53 20.08
C PRO A 169 3.08 -17.78 20.76
N LEU A 170 2.13 -16.87 20.60
CA LEU A 170 0.74 -17.00 21.05
C LEU A 170 -0.12 -17.63 19.95
N VAL A 171 0.02 -17.15 18.72
CA VAL A 171 -0.78 -17.59 17.57
C VAL A 171 0.11 -17.76 16.36
N LEU A 172 -0.09 -18.86 15.64
CA LEU A 172 0.43 -19.07 14.30
C LEU A 172 -0.74 -19.19 13.34
N PHE A 173 -0.67 -18.53 12.20
CA PHE A 173 -1.71 -18.55 11.18
C PHE A 173 -1.08 -18.59 9.78
N ASP A 174 -1.29 -19.70 9.09
CA ASP A 174 -0.93 -19.91 7.70
C ASP A 174 -2.13 -19.73 6.80
N GLU A 175 -1.93 -18.98 5.72
CA GLU A 175 -2.91 -18.78 4.67
C GLU A 175 -2.31 -19.16 3.32
N HIS A 176 -3.11 -19.80 2.49
CA HIS A 176 -2.78 -20.04 1.09
C HIS A 176 -3.96 -19.64 0.20
N VAL A 177 -3.71 -18.72 -0.73
CA VAL A 177 -4.73 -18.14 -1.61
C VAL A 177 -4.17 -17.84 -3.00
N THR A 178 -5.00 -17.98 -4.03
CA THR A 178 -4.64 -17.56 -5.40
C THR A 178 -5.17 -16.15 -5.66
N LEU A 179 -4.30 -15.25 -6.12
CA LEU A 179 -4.61 -13.85 -6.41
C LEU A 179 -4.42 -13.53 -7.90
N ASP A 180 -5.28 -12.66 -8.42
CA ASP A 180 -5.07 -11.99 -9.71
C ASP A 180 -3.99 -10.91 -9.55
N ARG A 181 -2.95 -11.01 -10.37
CA ARG A 181 -1.75 -10.17 -10.32
C ARG A 181 -2.02 -8.72 -10.72
N GLY A 182 -3.08 -8.44 -11.47
CA GLY A 182 -3.41 -7.08 -11.91
C GLY A 182 -4.25 -6.30 -10.91
N SER A 183 -5.15 -6.98 -10.22
CA SER A 183 -6.15 -6.40 -9.32
C SER A 183 -5.84 -6.63 -7.83
N ALA A 184 -4.92 -7.53 -7.51
CA ALA A 184 -4.64 -8.01 -6.15
C ALA A 184 -5.81 -8.71 -5.44
N LEU A 185 -6.89 -9.00 -6.18
CA LEU A 185 -8.06 -9.68 -5.64
C LEU A 185 -7.89 -11.21 -5.73
N PRO A 186 -8.49 -11.97 -4.81
CA PRO A 186 -8.53 -13.41 -4.93
C PRO A 186 -9.27 -13.87 -6.20
N VAL A 187 -8.78 -14.96 -6.81
CA VAL A 187 -9.35 -15.51 -8.04
C VAL A 187 -10.61 -16.32 -7.69
N PRO A 188 -11.79 -15.99 -8.26
CA PRO A 188 -13.03 -16.71 -7.96
C PRO A 188 -12.94 -18.20 -8.28
N GLY A 189 -13.56 -19.05 -7.45
CA GLY A 189 -13.55 -20.50 -7.62
C GLY A 189 -12.22 -21.19 -7.30
N THR A 190 -11.19 -20.46 -6.83
CA THR A 190 -9.95 -21.07 -6.33
C THR A 190 -10.05 -21.37 -4.83
N PRO A 191 -9.40 -22.45 -4.35
CA PRO A 191 -9.36 -22.76 -2.93
C PRO A 191 -8.65 -21.68 -2.12
N HIS A 192 -9.17 -21.43 -0.94
CA HIS A 192 -8.54 -20.64 0.10
C HIS A 192 -8.41 -21.51 1.35
N THR A 193 -7.17 -21.77 1.76
CA THR A 193 -6.91 -22.61 2.92
C THR A 193 -6.28 -21.79 4.04
N TYR A 194 -6.70 -22.11 5.26
CA TYR A 194 -6.21 -21.56 6.49
C TYR A 194 -5.76 -22.69 7.39
N ARG A 195 -4.64 -22.51 8.07
CA ARG A 195 -4.24 -23.31 9.23
C ARG A 195 -3.90 -22.37 10.36
N ALA A 196 -4.39 -22.63 11.56
CA ALA A 196 -3.95 -21.87 12.70
C ALA A 196 -3.72 -22.76 13.91
N TYR A 197 -2.83 -22.29 14.75
CA TYR A 197 -2.50 -22.88 16.03
C TYR A 197 -2.56 -21.80 17.10
N SER A 198 -3.27 -22.08 18.19
CA SER A 198 -3.37 -21.21 19.36
C SER A 198 -2.68 -21.87 20.54
N ALA A 199 -1.61 -21.26 21.04
CA ALA A 199 -0.96 -21.71 22.28
C ALA A 199 -1.89 -21.53 23.50
N ALA A 200 -2.79 -20.55 23.46
CA ALA A 200 -3.76 -20.29 24.53
C ALA A 200 -4.76 -21.44 24.71
N LEU A 201 -5.23 -22.02 23.59
CA LEU A 201 -6.18 -23.13 23.59
C LEU A 201 -5.50 -24.49 23.50
N SER A 202 -4.22 -24.54 23.10
CA SER A 202 -3.53 -25.80 22.71
C SER A 202 -4.29 -26.54 21.60
N GLU A 203 -4.88 -25.78 20.67
CA GLU A 203 -5.69 -26.29 19.56
C GLU A 203 -5.09 -25.86 18.22
N GLU A 204 -5.27 -26.74 17.23
CA GLU A 204 -5.01 -26.47 15.82
C GLU A 204 -6.33 -26.63 15.06
N ALA A 205 -6.60 -25.72 14.14
CA ALA A 205 -7.68 -25.91 13.18
C ALA A 205 -7.22 -25.60 11.77
N THR A 206 -7.87 -26.29 10.84
CA THR A 206 -7.70 -26.10 9.41
C THR A 206 -9.07 -25.81 8.82
N ALA A 207 -9.16 -24.76 8.02
CA ALA A 207 -10.35 -24.43 7.25
C ALA A 207 -10.00 -24.35 5.77
N GLU A 208 -10.90 -24.83 4.93
CA GLU A 208 -10.81 -24.70 3.48
C GLU A 208 -12.15 -24.22 2.95
N GLY A 209 -12.11 -23.21 2.09
CA GLY A 209 -13.28 -22.61 1.49
C GLY A 209 -12.98 -21.99 0.14
N GLU A 210 -13.97 -21.33 -0.44
CA GLU A 210 -13.75 -20.48 -1.59
C GLU A 210 -13.07 -19.17 -1.17
N ALA A 211 -12.20 -18.67 -2.03
CA ALA A 211 -11.60 -17.36 -1.86
C ALA A 211 -12.64 -16.25 -1.65
N ARG A 212 -12.49 -15.50 -0.55
CA ARG A 212 -13.40 -14.42 -0.19
C ARG A 212 -13.17 -13.19 -1.07
N PRO A 213 -14.22 -12.43 -1.41
CA PRO A 213 -14.08 -11.26 -2.25
C PRO A 213 -13.48 -10.11 -1.44
N GLY A 214 -12.32 -9.60 -1.82
CA GLY A 214 -11.75 -8.38 -1.23
C GLY A 214 -10.23 -8.34 -1.24
N LEU A 215 -9.68 -7.14 -1.07
CA LEU A 215 -8.26 -6.95 -0.81
C LEU A 215 -7.89 -7.46 0.59
N ARG A 216 -6.62 -7.80 0.77
CA ARG A 216 -6.07 -8.20 2.08
C ARG A 216 -4.59 -7.86 2.21
N HIS A 217 -3.77 -8.44 1.33
CA HIS A 217 -2.30 -8.37 1.45
C HIS A 217 -1.64 -7.34 0.54
N PHE A 218 -2.26 -7.08 -0.61
CA PHE A 218 -1.74 -6.16 -1.61
C PHE A 218 -2.82 -5.18 -2.05
N VAL A 219 -2.39 -4.02 -2.53
CA VAL A 219 -3.24 -3.00 -3.13
C VAL A 219 -2.85 -2.87 -4.61
N PRO A 220 -3.80 -2.74 -5.55
CA PRO A 220 -3.47 -2.70 -6.97
C PRO A 220 -2.69 -1.44 -7.37
N PHE A 221 -1.82 -1.61 -8.36
CA PHE A 221 -1.07 -0.54 -9.02
C PHE A 221 -2.02 0.53 -9.61
N ASN A 222 -1.62 1.81 -9.57
CA ASN A 222 -2.52 2.95 -9.78
C ASN A 222 -3.73 2.92 -8.82
N THR A 223 -3.45 2.82 -7.52
CA THR A 223 -4.50 2.87 -6.49
C THR A 223 -5.33 4.15 -6.63
N GLU A 224 -6.65 3.99 -6.59
CA GLU A 224 -7.61 5.06 -6.77
C GLU A 224 -8.14 5.55 -5.41
N ARG A 225 -8.60 6.80 -5.36
CA ARG A 225 -9.22 7.41 -4.18
C ARG A 225 -10.68 6.97 -4.05
N ARG A 226 -10.89 5.69 -3.75
CA ARG A 226 -12.22 5.08 -3.58
C ARG A 226 -12.18 3.99 -2.53
N SER A 227 -13.35 3.56 -2.10
CA SER A 227 -13.47 2.38 -1.25
C SER A 227 -13.12 1.11 -2.02
N TYR A 228 -12.46 0.18 -1.33
CA TYR A 228 -12.19 -1.17 -1.80
C TYR A 228 -12.86 -2.15 -0.87
N LEU A 229 -13.42 -3.24 -1.41
CA LEU A 229 -13.86 -4.34 -0.54
C LEU A 229 -12.61 -4.95 0.12
N PHE A 230 -12.64 -5.13 1.43
CA PHE A 230 -11.56 -5.72 2.21
C PHE A 230 -12.08 -6.96 2.94
N SER A 231 -11.37 -8.09 2.81
CA SER A 231 -11.73 -9.34 3.49
C SER A 231 -10.97 -9.43 4.80
N ASP A 232 -11.66 -9.19 5.91
CA ASP A 232 -11.10 -9.31 7.25
C ASP A 232 -11.13 -10.77 7.74
N PRO A 233 -9.98 -11.40 8.01
CA PRO A 233 -9.89 -12.80 8.41
C PRO A 233 -10.25 -13.04 9.89
N ALA A 234 -10.21 -11.97 10.71
CA ALA A 234 -10.47 -12.04 12.14
C ALA A 234 -11.96 -12.19 12.40
N THR A 235 -12.75 -11.23 11.90
CA THR A 235 -14.21 -11.15 11.99
C THR A 235 -14.94 -11.96 10.94
N GLY A 236 -14.24 -12.37 9.87
CA GLY A 236 -14.88 -13.03 8.75
C GLY A 236 -15.84 -12.14 7.97
N ARG A 237 -15.60 -10.83 7.94
CA ARG A 237 -16.42 -9.85 7.21
C ARG A 237 -15.73 -9.40 5.92
N ASP A 238 -16.55 -9.12 4.91
CA ASP A 238 -16.12 -8.47 3.67
C ASP A 238 -16.77 -7.09 3.67
N GLU A 239 -16.03 -6.11 4.19
CA GLU A 239 -16.53 -4.74 4.33
C GLU A 239 -15.57 -3.76 3.65
N PRO A 240 -16.05 -2.58 3.23
CA PRO A 240 -15.18 -1.62 2.57
C PRO A 240 -14.06 -1.11 3.49
N ILE A 241 -12.88 -0.90 2.92
CA ILE A 241 -11.87 0.01 3.44
C ILE A 241 -11.94 1.30 2.63
N ASP A 242 -12.14 2.42 3.31
CA ASP A 242 -12.45 3.70 2.70
C ASP A 242 -11.20 4.57 2.55
N TYR A 243 -11.07 5.25 1.41
CA TYR A 243 -10.10 6.33 1.29
C TYR A 243 -10.52 7.49 2.19
N ILE A 244 -9.64 7.89 3.12
CA ILE A 244 -9.94 8.98 4.06
C ILE A 244 -9.17 10.26 3.77
N ASP A 245 -7.87 10.17 3.44
CA ASP A 245 -7.06 11.38 3.23
C ASP A 245 -5.83 11.14 2.33
N PRO A 246 -5.32 12.19 1.64
CA PRO A 246 -3.98 12.19 1.09
C PRO A 246 -2.95 12.53 2.17
N THR A 247 -1.79 11.89 2.13
CA THR A 247 -0.66 12.18 3.02
C THR A 247 0.66 12.14 2.25
N ALA A 248 1.77 12.38 2.94
CA ALA A 248 3.11 12.20 2.40
C ALA A 248 3.96 11.40 3.38
N VAL A 249 4.73 10.45 2.86
CA VAL A 249 5.75 9.72 3.60
C VAL A 249 7.08 10.08 2.94
N GLY A 250 7.91 10.86 3.62
CA GLY A 250 9.13 11.42 3.02
C GLY A 250 8.82 12.30 1.80
N ASP A 251 9.32 11.92 0.62
CA ASP A 251 9.04 12.58 -0.66
C ASP A 251 8.00 11.84 -1.54
N LEU A 252 7.36 10.79 -0.99
CA LEU A 252 6.32 10.01 -1.66
C LEU A 252 4.94 10.57 -1.30
N ASP A 253 4.13 10.80 -2.33
CA ASP A 253 2.70 11.02 -2.16
C ASP A 253 2.06 9.69 -1.73
N ALA A 254 1.14 9.73 -0.77
CA ALA A 254 0.46 8.53 -0.28
C ALA A 254 -1.03 8.78 -0.02
N TYR A 255 -1.80 7.70 0.00
CA TYR A 255 -3.21 7.68 0.36
C TYR A 255 -3.40 6.88 1.64
N VAL A 256 -4.25 7.40 2.51
CA VAL A 256 -4.65 6.74 3.75
C VAL A 256 -6.00 6.09 3.52
N PHE A 257 -6.06 4.79 3.81
CA PHE A 257 -7.27 3.99 3.78
C PHE A 257 -7.59 3.51 5.19
N ALA A 258 -8.83 3.65 5.64
CA ALA A 258 -9.24 3.23 6.97
C ALA A 258 -10.47 2.32 6.92
N GLN A 259 -10.49 1.36 7.82
CA GLN A 259 -11.64 0.49 8.08
C GLN A 259 -11.76 0.31 9.59
N ASP A 260 -12.97 0.45 10.08
CA ASP A 260 -13.32 0.22 11.48
C ASP A 260 -14.57 -0.65 11.51
N LEU A 261 -14.46 -1.88 12.02
CA LEU A 261 -15.54 -2.86 11.97
C LEU A 261 -16.36 -2.81 13.25
N ASN A 262 -17.69 -2.80 13.11
CA ASN A 262 -18.56 -2.97 14.26
C ASN A 262 -18.32 -4.34 14.92
N PRO A 263 -18.46 -4.46 16.25
CA PRO A 263 -18.25 -5.71 16.94
C PRO A 263 -19.24 -6.76 16.46
N VAL A 264 -18.70 -7.93 16.10
CA VAL A 264 -19.48 -9.09 15.70
C VAL A 264 -19.43 -10.13 16.80
N ARG A 265 -20.58 -10.72 17.12
CA ARG A 265 -20.63 -11.88 18.00
C ARG A 265 -19.90 -13.03 17.32
N ILE A 266 -18.96 -13.63 18.03
CA ILE A 266 -18.32 -14.88 17.62
C ILE A 266 -19.19 -15.99 18.20
N ASP A 267 -19.97 -16.65 17.35
CA ASP A 267 -20.66 -17.89 17.70
C ASP A 267 -19.90 -19.08 17.11
N ALA A 268 -20.04 -20.25 17.73
CA ALA A 268 -19.48 -21.53 17.24
C ALA A 268 -19.89 -21.89 15.78
N THR A 269 -20.73 -21.07 15.17
CA THR A 269 -21.37 -21.25 13.87
C THR A 269 -21.09 -20.10 12.91
N ALA A 270 -20.02 -19.32 13.12
CA ALA A 270 -19.55 -18.32 12.16
C ALA A 270 -18.54 -18.96 11.18
N PRO A 271 -18.97 -19.66 10.10
CA PRO A 271 -18.08 -20.40 9.19
C PRO A 271 -17.06 -19.51 8.46
N ASN A 272 -17.16 -18.19 8.60
CA ASN A 272 -16.40 -17.22 7.82
C ASN A 272 -15.28 -16.53 8.61
N ALA A 273 -15.16 -16.75 9.93
CA ALA A 273 -14.21 -16.07 10.82
C ALA A 273 -13.18 -17.05 11.41
N PRO A 274 -12.31 -17.66 10.57
CA PRO A 274 -11.47 -18.77 10.98
C PRO A 274 -10.51 -18.39 12.11
N ILE A 275 -9.99 -17.15 12.12
CA ILE A 275 -9.13 -16.69 13.21
C ILE A 275 -9.93 -16.54 14.51
N ALA A 276 -11.12 -15.93 14.50
CA ALA A 276 -11.92 -15.81 15.72
C ALA A 276 -12.31 -17.17 16.32
N ASP A 277 -12.78 -18.09 15.49
CA ASP A 277 -13.13 -19.45 15.93
C ASP A 277 -11.91 -20.16 16.56
N LEU A 278 -10.72 -19.98 15.99
CA LEU A 278 -9.45 -20.52 16.45
C LEU A 278 -8.84 -19.85 17.69
N LEU A 279 -9.03 -18.55 17.84
CA LEU A 279 -8.47 -17.77 18.95
C LEU A 279 -9.36 -17.81 20.18
N LEU A 280 -10.66 -17.87 19.95
CA LEU A 280 -11.67 -17.59 20.95
C LEU A 280 -12.56 -18.80 21.17
N GLY A 281 -12.74 -19.72 20.22
CA GLY A 281 -13.75 -20.77 20.32
C GLY A 281 -15.15 -20.20 20.61
N ASN A 282 -16.05 -21.04 21.15
CA ASN A 282 -17.33 -20.56 21.67
C ASN A 282 -17.25 -20.30 23.17
N LEU A 283 -16.68 -19.14 23.53
CA LEU A 283 -16.60 -18.70 24.92
C LEU A 283 -17.88 -17.96 25.31
N ASP A 284 -18.79 -18.71 25.92
CA ASP A 284 -19.91 -18.18 26.67
C ASP A 284 -19.60 -18.26 28.16
N PHE A 285 -19.66 -17.12 28.85
CA PHE A 285 -19.41 -17.02 30.29
C PHE A 285 -20.71 -16.79 31.03
N ASN A 286 -20.96 -17.60 32.05
CA ASN A 286 -22.14 -17.50 32.90
C ASN A 286 -21.73 -17.35 34.36
N GLY A 287 -22.36 -16.45 35.10
CA GLY A 287 -22.14 -16.31 36.53
C GLY A 287 -22.69 -15.01 37.11
N ARG A 288 -22.36 -14.76 38.39
CA ARG A 288 -22.76 -13.53 39.08
C ARG A 288 -22.08 -12.30 38.47
N ALA A 289 -22.82 -11.20 38.37
CA ALA A 289 -22.36 -9.97 37.73
C ALA A 289 -21.08 -9.40 38.36
N GLU A 290 -20.88 -9.53 39.67
CA GLU A 290 -19.64 -9.10 40.36
C GLU A 290 -18.35 -9.75 39.83
N ARG A 291 -18.45 -10.88 39.12
CA ARG A 291 -17.29 -11.54 38.51
C ARG A 291 -16.79 -10.83 37.25
N PHE A 292 -17.67 -10.09 36.59
CA PHE A 292 -17.43 -9.54 35.26
C PHE A 292 -17.42 -8.01 35.24
N TYR A 293 -18.14 -7.39 36.19
CA TYR A 293 -18.37 -5.96 36.25
C TYR A 293 -17.75 -5.36 37.51
N SER A 294 -17.17 -4.17 37.36
CA SER A 294 -16.84 -3.30 38.48
C SER A 294 -18.09 -2.73 39.15
N ASP A 295 -17.96 -2.26 40.39
CA ASP A 295 -19.07 -1.61 41.12
C ASP A 295 -19.67 -0.41 40.36
N GLU A 296 -18.83 0.33 39.63
CA GLU A 296 -19.25 1.46 38.80
C GLU A 296 -20.09 1.00 37.60
N GLU A 297 -19.64 -0.05 36.91
CA GLU A 297 -20.40 -0.64 35.79
C GLU A 297 -21.73 -1.25 36.27
N LEU A 298 -21.74 -1.95 37.40
CA LEU A 298 -22.97 -2.48 38.00
C LEU A 298 -23.99 -1.36 38.26
N ALA A 299 -23.55 -0.25 38.87
CA ALA A 299 -24.40 0.91 39.13
C ALA A 299 -24.92 1.57 37.84
N ALA A 300 -24.06 1.71 36.82
CA ALA A 300 -24.43 2.29 35.53
C ALA A 300 -25.43 1.43 34.75
N LEU A 301 -25.29 0.11 34.85
CA LEU A 301 -26.15 -0.87 34.17
C LEU A 301 -27.42 -1.22 34.98
N GLY A 302 -27.52 -0.75 36.23
CA GLY A 302 -28.63 -1.09 37.12
C GLY A 302 -28.66 -2.55 37.55
N LEU A 303 -27.49 -3.20 37.58
CA LEU A 303 -27.32 -4.59 38.01
C LEU A 303 -26.95 -4.67 39.50
N SER A 304 -27.40 -5.73 40.17
CA SER A 304 -26.86 -6.12 41.47
C SER A 304 -25.68 -7.06 41.31
N ALA A 305 -24.78 -7.07 42.29
CA ALA A 305 -23.61 -7.97 42.32
C ALA A 305 -23.98 -9.46 42.19
N ASP A 306 -25.14 -9.85 42.73
CA ASP A 306 -25.63 -11.23 42.74
C ASP A 306 -26.49 -11.59 41.51
N ASP A 307 -26.69 -10.66 40.57
CA ASP A 307 -27.48 -10.94 39.37
C ASP A 307 -26.73 -11.94 38.48
N ASP A 308 -27.43 -12.96 37.99
CA ASP A 308 -26.87 -13.90 37.01
C ASP A 308 -26.83 -13.22 35.63
N VAL A 309 -25.65 -13.22 35.01
CA VAL A 309 -25.42 -12.69 33.67
C VAL A 309 -24.79 -13.75 32.77
N GLU A 310 -25.15 -13.67 31.49
CA GLU A 310 -24.56 -14.44 30.41
C GLU A 310 -23.81 -13.46 29.49
N LEU A 311 -22.55 -13.75 29.23
CA LEU A 311 -21.69 -12.98 28.35
C LEU A 311 -21.27 -13.83 27.16
N HIS A 312 -21.26 -13.19 26.00
CA HIS A 312 -20.81 -13.76 24.75
C HIS A 312 -19.55 -13.06 24.28
N THR A 313 -18.75 -13.76 23.48
CA THR A 313 -17.56 -13.18 22.89
C THR A 313 -17.92 -12.35 21.65
N TYR A 314 -17.45 -11.12 21.61
CA TYR A 314 -17.51 -10.23 20.47
C TYR A 314 -16.09 -9.91 20.01
N LEU A 315 -15.95 -9.69 18.71
CA LEU A 315 -14.69 -9.27 18.09
C LEU A 315 -14.94 -8.05 17.21
N THR A 316 -14.08 -7.06 17.34
CA THR A 316 -13.94 -5.94 16.41
C THR A 316 -12.47 -5.85 15.97
N SER A 317 -12.25 -5.30 14.78
CA SER A 317 -10.93 -4.99 14.29
C SER A 317 -10.98 -3.76 13.41
N GLY A 318 -9.91 -2.97 13.46
CA GLY A 318 -9.76 -1.78 12.63
C GLY A 318 -8.34 -1.65 12.12
N ARG A 319 -8.19 -0.87 11.04
CA ARG A 319 -6.91 -0.60 10.43
C ARG A 319 -6.87 0.73 9.72
N GLU A 320 -5.68 1.31 9.68
CA GLU A 320 -5.28 2.37 8.78
C GLU A 320 -4.11 1.86 7.92
N ILE A 321 -4.23 1.98 6.60
CA ILE A 321 -3.25 1.51 5.63
C ILE A 321 -2.78 2.72 4.82
N VAL A 322 -1.48 2.97 4.82
CA VAL A 322 -0.86 4.04 4.04
C VAL A 322 -0.29 3.44 2.76
N VAL A 323 -0.73 3.92 1.59
CA VAL A 323 -0.41 3.34 0.28
C VAL A 323 0.20 4.38 -0.65
N GLU A 324 1.32 4.07 -1.29
CA GLU A 324 1.83 4.86 -2.42
C GLU A 324 1.00 4.54 -3.67
N PRO A 325 0.33 5.53 -4.27
CA PRO A 325 -0.74 5.26 -5.23
C PRO A 325 -0.26 4.82 -6.61
N ASP A 326 0.92 5.23 -7.08
CA ASP A 326 1.37 4.84 -8.40
C ASP A 326 1.70 3.34 -8.45
N THR A 327 2.37 2.82 -7.41
CA THR A 327 2.81 1.41 -7.31
C THR A 327 1.81 0.50 -6.61
N GLY A 328 0.99 1.02 -5.69
CA GLY A 328 0.14 0.22 -4.80
C GLY A 328 0.91 -0.39 -3.61
N HIS A 329 2.16 0.01 -3.37
CA HIS A 329 2.91 -0.46 -2.20
C HIS A 329 2.35 0.13 -0.91
N VAL A 330 2.12 -0.75 0.06
CA VAL A 330 1.80 -0.36 1.44
C VAL A 330 3.07 0.11 2.14
N LEU A 331 3.04 1.32 2.68
CA LEU A 331 4.14 1.99 3.36
C LEU A 331 4.06 1.84 4.88
N ASP A 332 2.85 1.78 5.42
CA ASP A 332 2.58 1.58 6.84
C ASP A 332 1.21 0.95 7.04
N VAL A 333 1.06 0.22 8.14
CA VAL A 333 -0.22 -0.31 8.61
C VAL A 333 -0.26 -0.09 10.11
N ASP A 334 -1.28 0.63 10.57
CA ASP A 334 -1.70 0.63 11.97
C ASP A 334 -2.97 -0.22 12.08
N SER A 335 -3.01 -1.14 13.03
CA SER A 335 -4.16 -2.06 13.14
C SER A 335 -4.43 -2.42 14.59
N TYR A 336 -5.69 -2.76 14.87
CA TYR A 336 -6.08 -3.31 16.15
C TYR A 336 -7.04 -4.49 15.98
N TYR A 337 -6.97 -5.41 16.93
CA TYR A 337 -7.87 -6.55 17.11
C TYR A 337 -8.33 -6.55 18.55
N TYR A 338 -9.65 -6.53 18.78
CA TYR A 338 -10.22 -6.48 20.12
C TYR A 338 -11.35 -7.49 20.29
N ALA A 339 -11.06 -8.57 21.00
CA ALA A 339 -12.01 -9.57 21.44
C ALA A 339 -12.36 -9.35 22.92
N PHE A 340 -13.65 -9.32 23.24
CA PHE A 340 -14.14 -9.04 24.58
C PHE A 340 -15.51 -9.67 24.86
N LEU A 341 -15.91 -9.66 26.12
CA LEU A 341 -17.16 -10.25 26.60
C LEU A 341 -18.25 -9.18 26.83
N ALA A 342 -19.44 -9.40 26.28
CA ALA A 342 -20.60 -8.53 26.45
C ALA A 342 -21.90 -9.35 26.50
N ARG A 343 -22.96 -8.83 27.16
CA ARG A 343 -24.26 -9.52 27.24
C ARG A 343 -24.99 -9.49 25.90
N ASP A 344 -24.90 -8.36 25.21
CA ASP A 344 -25.63 -8.09 23.99
C ASP A 344 -24.84 -7.16 23.05
N ALA A 345 -25.41 -6.91 21.87
CA ALA A 345 -24.78 -6.08 20.85
C ALA A 345 -24.67 -4.60 21.26
N GLU A 346 -25.61 -4.09 22.07
CA GLU A 346 -25.57 -2.69 22.52
C GLU A 346 -24.40 -2.47 23.47
N GLU A 347 -24.23 -3.38 24.44
CA GLU A 347 -23.08 -3.39 25.32
C GLU A 347 -21.78 -3.59 24.54
N ALA A 348 -21.77 -4.46 23.53
CA ALA A 348 -20.59 -4.69 22.72
C ALA A 348 -20.17 -3.46 21.91
N GLU A 349 -21.12 -2.75 21.30
CA GLU A 349 -20.86 -1.48 20.61
C GLU A 349 -20.30 -0.42 21.56
N ASN A 350 -20.79 -0.37 22.81
CA ASN A 350 -20.28 0.58 23.80
C ASN A 350 -18.81 0.29 24.16
N LEU A 351 -18.45 -0.97 24.39
CA LEU A 351 -17.08 -1.38 24.69
C LEU A 351 -16.13 -1.16 23.50
N ALA A 352 -16.59 -1.46 22.28
CA ALA A 352 -15.79 -1.31 21.07
C ALA A 352 -15.38 0.15 20.78
N ARG A 353 -16.20 1.14 21.16
CA ARG A 353 -15.86 2.57 20.97
C ARG A 353 -14.61 3.01 21.74
N GLU A 354 -14.27 2.30 22.81
CA GLU A 354 -13.11 2.59 23.65
C GLU A 354 -11.98 1.56 23.40
N HIS A 355 -11.86 1.02 22.18
CA HIS A 355 -10.87 -0.02 21.85
C HIS A 355 -9.40 0.37 22.19
N THR A 356 -9.09 1.67 22.27
CA THR A 356 -7.74 2.14 22.66
C THR A 356 -7.43 1.96 24.14
N ASP A 357 -8.45 1.77 24.99
CA ASP A 357 -8.34 1.49 26.42
C ASP A 357 -9.21 0.26 26.75
N PRO A 358 -8.74 -0.95 26.41
CA PRO A 358 -9.56 -2.16 26.49
C PRO A 358 -10.01 -2.45 27.92
N ASN A 359 -11.28 -2.84 28.09
CA ASN A 359 -11.88 -3.08 29.40
C ASN A 359 -11.05 -4.10 30.22
N PRO A 360 -10.59 -3.75 31.44
CA PRO A 360 -9.65 -4.58 32.19
C PRO A 360 -10.25 -5.86 32.78
N SER A 361 -11.59 -6.00 32.77
CA SER A 361 -12.29 -7.16 33.36
C SER A 361 -12.87 -8.11 32.34
N ARG A 362 -13.07 -7.66 31.09
CA ARG A 362 -13.84 -8.40 30.07
C ARG A 362 -13.11 -8.56 28.73
N THR A 363 -11.86 -8.12 28.65
CA THR A 363 -11.02 -8.32 27.46
C THR A 363 -10.52 -9.77 27.37
N VAL A 364 -10.81 -10.43 26.25
CA VAL A 364 -10.29 -11.78 25.93
C VAL A 364 -8.96 -11.65 25.21
N PHE A 365 -8.88 -10.76 24.22
CA PHE A 365 -7.68 -10.49 23.45
C PHE A 365 -7.69 -9.04 22.98
N HIS A 366 -6.62 -8.31 23.18
CA HIS A 366 -6.41 -7.00 22.59
C HIS A 366 -4.98 -6.87 22.09
N LEU A 367 -4.83 -6.55 20.81
CA LEU A 367 -3.55 -6.24 20.18
C LEU A 367 -3.75 -5.03 19.29
N SER A 368 -2.91 -4.01 19.44
CA SER A 368 -2.87 -2.85 18.55
C SER A 368 -1.43 -2.53 18.20
N GLY A 369 -1.14 -2.16 16.96
CA GLY A 369 0.21 -1.73 16.62
C GLY A 369 0.39 -1.32 15.17
N SER A 370 1.41 -0.48 14.99
CA SER A 370 1.92 -0.07 13.68
C SER A 370 3.17 -0.87 13.31
N TRP A 371 3.55 -0.84 12.04
CA TRP A 371 4.84 -1.39 11.61
C TRP A 371 6.03 -0.77 12.37
N THR A 372 7.11 -1.54 12.51
CA THR A 372 8.36 -1.01 13.08
C THR A 372 8.94 0.09 12.19
N GLU A 373 9.76 0.97 12.77
CA GLU A 373 10.43 2.02 11.98
C GLU A 373 11.35 1.42 10.93
N GLU A 374 12.06 0.33 11.26
CA GLU A 374 12.92 -0.38 10.30
C GLU A 374 12.11 -0.91 9.10
N MET A 375 10.88 -1.39 9.35
CA MET A 375 10.00 -1.89 8.29
C MET A 375 9.50 -0.74 7.41
N ARG A 376 9.05 0.35 8.02
CA ARG A 376 8.60 1.56 7.32
C ARG A 376 9.73 2.13 6.44
N GLU A 377 10.93 2.25 6.98
CA GLU A 377 12.12 2.71 6.23
C GLU A 377 12.43 1.77 5.06
N ALA A 378 12.44 0.45 5.29
CA ALA A 378 12.70 -0.53 4.23
C ALA A 378 11.65 -0.48 3.10
N ARG A 379 10.37 -0.30 3.44
CA ARG A 379 9.28 -0.17 2.44
C ARG A 379 9.34 1.16 1.72
N TYR A 380 9.62 2.24 2.42
CA TYR A 380 9.87 3.54 1.80
C TYR A 380 10.99 3.45 0.78
N ASP A 381 12.15 2.92 1.15
CA ASP A 381 13.33 2.82 0.28
C ASP A 381 13.06 1.96 -0.97
N ALA A 382 12.34 0.85 -0.81
CA ALA A 382 11.94 0.01 -1.93
C ALA A 382 10.99 0.74 -2.88
N THR A 383 9.97 1.39 -2.33
CA THR A 383 8.93 2.09 -3.09
C THR A 383 9.51 3.32 -3.80
N ALA A 384 10.36 4.11 -3.13
CA ALA A 384 10.97 5.30 -3.70
C ALA A 384 11.83 4.99 -4.94
N ARG A 385 12.52 3.85 -4.95
CA ARG A 385 13.27 3.38 -6.13
C ARG A 385 12.34 3.10 -7.31
N GLU A 386 11.22 2.44 -7.07
CA GLU A 386 10.25 2.10 -8.11
C GLU A 386 9.52 3.34 -8.64
N VAL A 387 9.05 4.22 -7.75
CA VAL A 387 8.47 5.53 -8.12
C VAL A 387 9.45 6.35 -8.95
N THR A 388 10.74 6.37 -8.58
CA THR A 388 11.78 7.05 -9.35
C THR A 388 11.92 6.45 -10.76
N GLN A 389 11.90 5.12 -10.89
CA GLN A 389 11.92 4.47 -12.20
C GLN A 389 10.69 4.84 -13.04
N LEU A 390 9.49 4.83 -12.45
CA LEU A 390 8.26 5.24 -13.12
C LEU A 390 8.33 6.69 -13.60
N ARG A 391 8.78 7.62 -12.75
CA ARG A 391 8.99 9.03 -13.11
C ARG A 391 9.98 9.20 -14.26
N ILE A 392 11.11 8.47 -14.24
CA ILE A 392 12.09 8.49 -15.34
C ILE A 392 11.45 8.01 -16.65
N LEU A 393 10.70 6.91 -16.61
CA LEU A 393 10.02 6.37 -17.79
C LEU A 393 8.97 7.34 -18.35
N GLN A 394 8.22 8.03 -17.48
CA GLN A 394 7.28 9.08 -17.88
C GLN A 394 7.99 10.28 -18.54
N ILE A 395 9.11 10.74 -17.97
CA ILE A 395 9.93 11.82 -18.54
C ILE A 395 10.51 11.40 -19.89
N LEU A 396 11.05 10.19 -20.00
CA LEU A 396 11.56 9.64 -21.26
C LEU A 396 10.47 9.56 -22.33
N ALA A 397 9.25 9.17 -21.94
CA ALA A 397 8.09 9.15 -22.84
C ALA A 397 7.81 10.55 -23.40
N TRP A 398 7.81 11.57 -22.54
CA TRP A 398 7.54 12.95 -22.93
C TRP A 398 8.64 13.53 -23.81
N ILE A 399 9.91 13.36 -23.42
CA ILE A 399 11.08 13.83 -24.19
C ILE A 399 11.13 13.16 -25.57
N GLY A 400 10.92 11.85 -25.64
CA GLY A 400 10.91 11.12 -26.91
C GLY A 400 9.80 11.61 -27.84
N ARG A 401 8.59 11.83 -27.32
CA ARG A 401 7.48 12.42 -28.10
C ARG A 401 7.80 13.83 -28.58
N PHE A 402 8.40 14.67 -27.75
CA PHE A 402 8.82 16.02 -28.14
C PHE A 402 9.81 15.99 -29.31
N PHE A 403 10.87 15.18 -29.22
CA PHE A 403 11.85 15.05 -30.30
C PHE A 403 11.24 14.46 -31.57
N ALA A 404 10.28 13.54 -31.45
CA ALA A 404 9.55 13.01 -32.60
C ALA A 404 8.76 14.12 -33.32
N VAL A 405 8.08 15.01 -32.59
CA VAL A 405 7.36 16.14 -33.18
C VAL A 405 8.33 17.11 -33.87
N VAL A 406 9.43 17.47 -33.21
CA VAL A 406 10.45 18.38 -33.76
C VAL A 406 11.08 17.78 -35.03
N ALA A 407 11.47 16.51 -35.01
CA ALA A 407 12.04 15.83 -36.18
C ALA A 407 11.02 15.79 -37.33
N THR A 408 9.75 15.49 -37.04
CA THR A 408 8.65 15.51 -38.02
C THR A 408 8.48 16.89 -38.67
N ALA A 409 8.45 17.95 -37.86
CA ALA A 409 8.35 19.32 -38.34
C ALA A 409 9.56 19.72 -39.21
N ALA A 410 10.77 19.33 -38.81
CA ALA A 410 11.99 19.58 -39.58
C ALA A 410 12.00 18.84 -40.93
N ILE A 411 11.57 17.57 -40.96
CA ILE A 411 11.40 16.78 -42.19
C ILE A 411 10.39 17.47 -43.11
N ALA A 412 9.22 17.84 -42.59
CA ALA A 412 8.18 18.53 -43.35
C ALA A 412 8.69 19.86 -43.92
N TRP A 413 9.40 20.66 -43.11
CA TRP A 413 10.00 21.92 -43.54
C TRP A 413 11.03 21.73 -44.66
N LEU A 414 11.93 20.75 -44.56
CA LEU A 414 12.91 20.45 -45.60
C LEU A 414 12.24 20.06 -46.93
N ILE A 415 11.20 19.23 -46.87
CA ILE A 415 10.43 18.81 -48.05
C ILE A 415 9.71 20.01 -48.66
N LEU A 416 9.04 20.83 -47.85
CA LEU A 416 8.33 22.02 -48.32
C LEU A 416 9.28 23.05 -48.92
N ARG A 417 10.44 23.29 -48.29
CA ARG A 417 11.48 24.19 -48.80
C ARG A 417 12.00 23.71 -50.15
N HIS A 418 12.26 22.42 -50.29
CA HIS A 418 12.70 21.83 -51.56
C HIS A 418 11.62 21.93 -52.64
N ARG A 419 10.35 21.65 -52.31
CA ARG A 419 9.22 21.83 -53.25
C ARG A 419 9.06 23.27 -53.71
N ARG A 420 9.13 24.25 -52.80
CA ARG A 420 9.07 25.68 -53.15
C ARG A 420 10.21 26.07 -54.07
N ALA A 421 11.43 25.59 -53.80
CA ALA A 421 12.59 25.84 -54.66
C ALA A 421 12.44 25.24 -56.07
N LEU A 422 11.80 24.06 -56.19
CA LEU A 422 11.48 23.46 -57.49
C LEU A 422 10.40 24.27 -58.24
N GLN A 423 9.39 24.78 -57.54
CA GLN A 423 8.30 25.57 -58.15
C GLN A 423 8.77 26.93 -58.69
N SER A 424 9.84 27.51 -58.12
CA SER A 424 10.45 28.76 -58.60
C SER A 424 11.29 28.61 -59.87
N LEU A 425 11.54 27.38 -60.35
CA LEU A 425 12.26 27.16 -61.61
C LEU A 425 11.40 27.55 -62.83
N PRO A 426 11.99 28.09 -63.91
CA PRO A 426 11.26 28.45 -65.12
C PRO A 426 10.68 27.18 -65.80
N ALA A 427 9.59 27.33 -66.55
CA ALA A 427 8.76 26.20 -67.03
C ALA A 427 9.47 25.23 -68.00
N ASN A 428 10.64 25.62 -68.52
CA ASN A 428 11.54 24.83 -69.35
C ASN A 428 12.56 24.00 -68.53
N GLU A 429 12.64 24.20 -67.21
CA GLU A 429 13.56 23.50 -66.29
C GLU A 429 12.86 22.78 -65.12
N ARG A 430 11.55 23.01 -64.95
CA ARG A 430 10.66 22.21 -64.10
C ARG A 430 10.45 20.83 -64.69
#